data_AF-A0A2V6ZNU2-F1
#
_entry.id   AF-A0A2V6ZNU2-F1
#
_cell.length_a   1.000
_cell.length_b   1.000
_cell.length_c   1.000
_cell.angle_alpha   90.00
_cell.angle_beta   90.00
_cell.angle_gamma   90.00
#
_symmetry.space_group_name_H-M   'P 1'
#
loop_
_entity.id
_entity.type
_entity.pdbx_description
1 polymer ?
#
loop_
_entity_poly.entity_id
_entity_poly.type
_entity_poly.pdbx_seq_one_letter_code
_entity_poly.pdbx_strand_id
1 'polypeptide(L)'
;AADTLSDLTGWVTIDNKSGATYGNAALKLVAGDVNRAQDPRRDGRLLEMAAKAASSADASRDFKSEGFFEYHLYSLDGRTTIKDNQTKQLSLLAASEVPITKELIYYGAQDYYRNAYGVPVSNQKIAVYLEVKNSKENRLGLPLPKGKIRVYKADGSGSQQFIGEDWIDHTPKDERVKIKMGNAFDLVGERTQKDFKKLASNLYEIEWEISLRNHKSAAQTVTVIEPVPGDWQVLASSHQYEKIQAHTLKYQIPVPKEGAAKLAYRVRIRY
;
A
#
# COMPACT_ATOMS: atom_id res chain seq x y z
N ALA A 1 -21.58 8.20 -2.96
CA ALA A 1 -21.14 7.31 -4.05
C ALA A 1 -20.22 6.24 -3.48
N ALA A 2 -20.26 5.01 -3.99
CA ALA A 2 -19.34 3.95 -3.58
C ALA A 2 -17.94 4.22 -4.16
N ASP A 3 -16.89 4.11 -3.33
CA ASP A 3 -15.49 4.33 -3.71
C ASP A 3 -14.98 3.17 -4.58
N THR A 4 -15.35 3.16 -5.86
CA THR A 4 -15.15 2.02 -6.78
C THR A 4 -14.38 2.36 -8.05
N LEU A 5 -14.29 3.65 -8.39
CA LEU A 5 -13.53 4.17 -9.53
C LEU A 5 -12.66 5.33 -9.08
N SER A 6 -11.51 5.49 -9.73
CA SER A 6 -10.60 6.62 -9.53
C SER A 6 -9.98 7.04 -10.86
N ASP A 7 -9.63 8.32 -10.97
CA ASP A 7 -8.68 8.77 -11.98
C ASP A 7 -7.26 8.66 -11.41
N LEU A 8 -6.29 8.33 -12.27
CA LEU A 8 -4.88 8.23 -11.93
C LEU A 8 -4.08 9.10 -12.89
N THR A 9 -3.31 10.02 -12.33
CA THR A 9 -2.31 10.78 -13.09
C THR A 9 -0.94 10.56 -12.46
N GLY A 10 0.05 10.29 -13.31
CA GLY A 10 1.44 10.12 -12.91
C GLY A 10 2.29 11.19 -13.53
N TRP A 11 3.24 11.72 -12.75
CA TRP A 11 4.16 12.76 -13.18
C TRP A 11 5.57 12.32 -12.86
N VAL A 12 6.52 12.65 -13.73
CA VAL A 12 7.95 12.56 -13.42
C VAL A 12 8.48 13.94 -13.10
N THR A 13 9.28 14.03 -12.03
CA THR A 13 10.01 15.25 -11.70
C THR A 13 11.48 15.04 -12.02
N ILE A 14 12.04 15.90 -12.87
CA ILE A 14 13.45 15.88 -13.26
C ILE A 14 14.11 17.10 -12.63
N ASP A 15 15.12 16.84 -11.79
CA ASP A 15 15.95 17.86 -11.15
C ASP A 15 17.33 17.84 -11.81
N ASN A 16 17.62 18.83 -12.66
CA ASN A 16 18.90 18.91 -13.35
C ASN A 16 19.94 19.67 -12.51
N LYS A 17 20.82 18.92 -11.87
CA LYS A 17 21.98 19.42 -11.12
C LYS A 17 23.31 19.01 -11.75
N SER A 18 23.33 18.84 -13.07
CA SER A 18 24.51 18.36 -13.80
C SER A 18 25.57 19.44 -14.05
N GLY A 19 25.23 20.73 -13.89
CA GLY A 19 26.09 21.85 -14.29
C GLY A 19 25.98 22.21 -15.77
N ALA A 20 25.06 21.59 -16.53
CA ALA A 20 24.86 21.83 -17.95
C ALA A 20 23.39 22.02 -18.31
N THR A 21 23.13 22.88 -19.29
CA THR A 21 21.81 22.98 -19.93
C THR A 21 21.71 21.98 -21.07
N TYR A 22 20.70 21.11 -21.03
CA TYR A 22 20.37 20.19 -22.11
C TYR A 22 19.32 20.83 -23.01
N GLY A 23 19.77 21.48 -24.10
CA GLY A 23 18.90 22.13 -25.08
C GLY A 23 18.33 21.14 -26.10
N ASN A 24 17.01 21.21 -26.35
CA ASN A 24 16.33 20.40 -27.38
C ASN A 24 16.68 18.90 -27.32
N ALA A 25 16.78 18.35 -26.10
CA ALA A 25 17.23 16.99 -25.87
C ALA A 25 16.10 15.99 -26.08
N ALA A 26 16.43 14.82 -26.64
CA ALA A 26 15.59 13.64 -26.54
C ALA A 26 15.73 13.09 -25.12
N LEU A 27 14.62 12.88 -24.43
CA LEU A 27 14.62 12.42 -23.05
C LEU A 27 14.13 10.98 -22.96
N LYS A 28 14.90 10.14 -22.27
CA LYS A 28 14.53 8.78 -21.91
C LYS A 28 14.70 8.58 -20.42
N LEU A 29 13.72 7.94 -19.78
CA LEU A 29 13.73 7.61 -18.36
C LEU A 29 13.77 6.10 -18.20
N VAL A 30 14.69 5.60 -17.39
CA VAL A 30 14.78 4.17 -17.07
C VAL A 30 14.16 3.96 -15.69
N ALA A 31 13.12 3.13 -15.60
CA ALA A 31 12.54 2.68 -14.35
C ALA A 31 12.95 1.22 -14.09
N GLY A 32 13.57 1.01 -12.93
CA GLY A 32 14.03 -0.28 -12.44
C GLY A 32 15.23 -0.12 -11.52
N ASP A 33 15.67 -1.22 -10.92
CA ASP A 33 16.74 -1.23 -9.91
C ASP A 33 18.12 -1.27 -10.57
N VAL A 34 18.53 -0.12 -11.13
CA VAL A 34 19.83 0.02 -11.78
C VAL A 34 20.95 -0.02 -10.74
N ASN A 35 21.74 -1.09 -10.75
CA ASN A 35 22.94 -1.17 -9.93
C ASN A 35 23.94 -0.07 -10.30
N ARG A 36 24.37 0.72 -9.31
CA ARG A 36 25.42 1.74 -9.46
C ARG A 36 26.56 1.38 -8.53
N ALA A 37 27.75 1.17 -9.09
CA ALA A 37 28.95 0.96 -8.29
C ALA A 37 29.19 2.18 -7.40
N GLN A 38 29.22 1.96 -6.08
CA GLN A 38 29.55 3.01 -5.12
C GLN A 38 31.07 3.23 -5.11
N ASP A 39 31.49 4.49 -5.23
CA ASP A 39 32.86 4.89 -4.95
C ASP A 39 33.06 4.96 -3.42
N PRO A 40 33.96 4.18 -2.81
CA PRO A 40 34.14 4.10 -1.35
C PRO A 40 34.42 5.43 -0.63
N ARG A 41 34.65 6.53 -1.36
CA ARG A 41 35.08 7.83 -0.81
C ARG A 41 33.96 8.88 -0.70
N ARG A 42 32.72 8.58 -1.09
CA ARG A 42 31.64 9.58 -1.24
C ARG A 42 30.60 9.65 -0.12
N ASP A 43 30.62 8.75 0.85
CA ASP A 43 29.53 8.64 1.85
C ASP A 43 29.50 9.74 2.91
N GLY A 44 30.56 10.54 3.06
CA GLY A 44 30.66 11.57 4.11
C GLY A 44 29.97 12.91 3.82
N ARG A 45 29.48 13.18 2.60
CA ARG A 45 29.03 14.54 2.19
C ARG A 45 27.52 14.68 1.91
N LEU A 46 26.74 13.62 2.07
CA LEU A 46 25.31 13.59 1.69
C LEU A 46 24.34 14.12 2.75
N LEU A 47 24.81 14.45 3.97
CA LEU A 47 23.95 14.93 5.06
C LEU A 47 23.65 16.44 5.04
N GLU A 48 24.32 17.24 4.21
CA GLU A 48 24.32 18.71 4.33
C GLU A 48 23.36 19.45 3.36
N MET A 49 22.78 18.77 2.36
CA MET A 49 22.00 19.41 1.28
C MET A 49 20.47 19.27 1.40
N ALA A 50 19.93 18.78 2.51
CA ALA A 50 18.49 18.48 2.67
C ALA A 50 17.63 19.68 3.12
N ALA A 51 17.99 20.91 2.76
CA ALA A 51 17.18 22.09 3.08
C ALA A 51 17.24 23.14 1.95
N LYS A 52 16.32 23.05 0.98
CA LYS A 52 15.54 24.20 0.45
C LYS A 52 14.70 23.89 -0.80
N ALA A 53 13.54 24.54 -0.77
CA ALA A 53 12.77 25.14 -1.87
C ALA A 53 11.61 24.35 -2.50
N ALA A 54 10.48 25.06 -2.52
CA ALA A 54 9.16 24.66 -2.99
C ALA A 54 8.76 25.40 -4.27
N SER A 55 7.78 24.81 -4.97
CA SER A 55 6.77 25.37 -5.89
C SER A 55 7.19 26.01 -7.23
N SER A 56 6.62 25.49 -8.33
CA SER A 56 5.79 26.22 -9.33
C SER A 56 5.40 25.29 -10.51
N ALA A 57 4.36 25.69 -11.26
CA ALA A 57 3.46 24.86 -12.06
C ALA A 57 3.76 24.73 -13.58
N ASP A 58 3.04 23.78 -14.20
CA ASP A 58 2.68 23.57 -15.61
C ASP A 58 3.68 23.06 -16.68
N ALA A 59 3.34 21.93 -17.32
CA ALA A 59 2.96 21.80 -18.74
C ALA A 59 2.90 20.30 -19.16
N SER A 60 1.87 19.89 -19.89
CA SER A 60 1.63 18.49 -20.29
C SER A 60 2.34 18.07 -21.59
N ARG A 61 2.99 16.91 -21.57
CA ARG A 61 3.44 16.09 -22.72
C ARG A 61 3.50 14.63 -22.30
N ASP A 62 3.21 13.70 -23.21
CA ASP A 62 3.04 12.28 -22.90
C ASP A 62 4.33 11.46 -23.12
N PHE A 63 4.45 10.30 -22.44
CA PHE A 63 5.54 9.33 -22.62
C PHE A 63 5.05 8.05 -23.29
N LYS A 64 5.95 7.40 -24.03
CA LYS A 64 5.79 6.03 -24.53
C LYS A 64 6.69 5.08 -23.75
N SER A 65 6.13 3.97 -23.28
CA SER A 65 6.85 2.91 -22.57
C SER A 65 7.30 1.82 -23.54
N GLU A 66 8.57 1.42 -23.47
CA GLU A 66 9.16 0.28 -24.16
C GLU A 66 9.97 -0.59 -23.16
N GLY A 67 10.03 -1.89 -23.38
CA GLY A 67 10.93 -2.76 -22.62
C GLY A 67 12.39 -2.47 -22.99
N PHE A 68 13.26 -2.33 -22.00
CA PHE A 68 14.70 -2.14 -22.21
C PHE A 68 15.50 -2.96 -21.20
N PHE A 69 16.04 -4.10 -21.65
CA PHE A 69 16.62 -5.12 -20.77
C PHE A 69 15.61 -5.53 -19.68
N GLU A 70 16.03 -5.81 -18.44
CA GLU A 70 15.17 -6.06 -17.28
C GLU A 70 14.52 -4.78 -16.68
N TYR A 71 14.51 -3.67 -17.43
CA TYR A 71 13.97 -2.38 -17.01
C TYR A 71 12.92 -1.86 -18.00
N HIS A 72 12.23 -0.80 -17.60
CA HIS A 72 11.28 -0.10 -18.46
C HIS A 72 11.79 1.27 -18.85
N LEU A 73 11.80 1.53 -20.16
CA LEU A 73 12.21 2.81 -20.71
C LEU A 73 10.97 3.63 -21.07
N TYR A 74 10.89 4.85 -20.57
CA TYR A 74 9.86 5.82 -20.91
C TYR A 74 10.52 6.91 -21.75
N SER A 75 10.19 6.94 -23.03
CA SER A 75 10.65 7.97 -23.95
C SER A 75 9.62 9.10 -24.00
N LEU A 76 10.06 10.33 -23.77
CA LEU A 76 9.19 11.50 -23.91
C LEU A 76 8.81 11.67 -25.38
N ASP A 77 7.52 11.89 -25.68
CA ASP A 77 7.12 12.26 -27.03
C ASP A 77 7.60 13.68 -27.35
N GLY A 78 8.67 13.74 -28.15
CA GLY A 78 9.31 14.97 -28.60
C GLY A 78 10.58 15.33 -27.83
N ARG A 79 11.05 16.57 -28.05
CA ARG A 79 12.26 17.10 -27.43
C ARG A 79 11.93 18.16 -26.40
N THR A 80 12.78 18.28 -25.39
CA THR A 80 12.60 19.23 -24.29
C THR A 80 13.93 19.88 -23.93
N THR A 81 13.87 21.13 -23.46
CA THR A 81 15.02 21.79 -22.85
C THR A 81 14.91 21.66 -21.33
N ILE A 82 16.02 21.26 -20.71
CA ILE A 82 16.19 21.19 -19.26
C ILE A 82 17.42 22.04 -18.92
N LYS A 83 17.18 23.22 -18.36
CA LYS A 83 18.25 24.15 -17.96
C LYS A 83 19.02 23.61 -16.77
N ASP A 84 20.24 24.07 -16.59
CA ASP A 84 20.98 23.80 -15.36
C ASP A 84 20.23 24.39 -14.14
N ASN A 85 20.25 23.67 -13.03
CA ASN A 85 19.50 23.98 -11.79
C ASN A 85 17.99 24.17 -12.00
N GLN A 86 17.40 23.50 -13.00
CA GLN A 86 15.97 23.51 -13.25
C GLN A 86 15.31 22.21 -12.78
N THR A 87 14.24 22.36 -12.00
CA THR A 87 13.25 21.31 -11.78
C THR A 87 12.17 21.39 -12.86
N LYS A 88 11.91 20.28 -13.53
CA LYS A 88 10.87 20.17 -14.56
C LYS A 88 9.96 18.98 -14.27
N GLN A 89 8.65 19.21 -14.27
CA GLN A 89 7.65 18.15 -14.19
C GLN A 89 7.09 17.84 -15.56
N LEU A 90 6.94 16.56 -15.87
CA LEU A 90 6.34 16.09 -17.12
C LEU A 90 5.28 15.03 -16.78
N SER A 91 4.14 15.06 -17.45
CA SER A 91 3.12 14.02 -17.33
C SER A 91 3.70 12.70 -17.83
N LEU A 92 3.50 11.60 -17.11
CA LEU A 92 3.99 10.27 -17.47
C LEU A 92 2.85 9.38 -17.97
N LEU A 93 1.74 9.37 -17.23
CA LEU A 93 0.58 8.54 -17.52
C LEU A 93 -0.68 9.23 -17.01
N ALA A 94 -1.79 8.97 -17.71
CA ALA A 94 -3.12 9.37 -17.29
C ALA A 94 -4.09 8.23 -17.61
N ALA A 95 -4.93 7.87 -16.64
CA ALA A 95 -5.97 6.87 -16.79
C ALA A 95 -7.20 7.35 -16.03
N SER A 96 -8.38 7.21 -16.65
CA SER A 96 -9.65 7.64 -16.04
C SER A 96 -10.56 6.44 -15.80
N GLU A 97 -11.37 6.55 -14.74
CA GLU A 97 -12.30 5.50 -14.29
C GLU A 97 -11.60 4.13 -14.07
N VAL A 98 -10.42 4.15 -13.45
CA VAL A 98 -9.70 2.96 -13.03
C VAL A 98 -10.48 2.28 -11.89
N PRO A 99 -10.85 0.99 -12.01
CA PRO A 99 -11.47 0.25 -10.92
C PRO A 99 -10.56 0.15 -9.69
N ILE A 100 -11.11 0.51 -8.53
CA ILE A 100 -10.43 0.43 -7.24
C ILE A 100 -11.23 -0.43 -6.27
N THR A 101 -10.53 -1.15 -5.41
CA THR A 101 -11.14 -1.91 -4.30
C THR A 101 -10.67 -1.34 -2.97
N LYS A 102 -11.60 -0.93 -2.12
CA LYS A 102 -11.29 -0.49 -0.75
C LYS A 102 -11.28 -1.69 0.18
N GLU A 103 -10.17 -1.89 0.89
CA GLU A 103 -10.03 -2.92 1.91
C GLU A 103 -9.83 -2.31 3.31
N LEU A 104 -10.50 -2.90 4.29
CA LEU A 104 -10.36 -2.57 5.71
C LEU A 104 -9.70 -3.76 6.40
N ILE A 105 -8.50 -3.58 6.95
CA ILE A 105 -7.69 -4.71 7.41
C ILE A 105 -7.30 -4.57 8.87
N TYR A 106 -7.56 -5.62 9.66
CA TYR A 106 -7.10 -5.78 11.03
C TYR A 106 -6.00 -6.86 11.08
N TYR A 107 -4.75 -6.46 11.29
CA TYR A 107 -3.57 -7.34 11.28
C TYR A 107 -3.22 -7.92 12.64
N GLY A 108 -3.19 -9.23 12.78
CA GLY A 108 -2.49 -9.89 13.87
C GLY A 108 -0.96 -9.70 13.82
N ALA A 109 -0.29 -10.24 14.82
CA ALA A 109 1.16 -10.23 14.93
C ALA A 109 1.63 -11.59 15.44
N GLN A 110 2.84 -12.00 15.03
CA GLN A 110 3.35 -13.35 15.32
C GLN A 110 3.59 -13.58 16.81
N ASP A 111 3.84 -12.53 17.59
CA ASP A 111 4.05 -12.58 19.04
C ASP A 111 2.78 -13.00 19.81
N TYR A 112 1.59 -12.76 19.23
CA TYR A 112 0.31 -13.23 19.77
C TYR A 112 0.22 -14.76 19.89
N TYR A 113 1.14 -15.48 19.26
CA TYR A 113 1.13 -16.93 19.24
C TYR A 113 2.16 -17.58 20.17
N ARG A 114 2.95 -16.78 20.89
CA ARG A 114 3.95 -17.26 21.87
C ARG A 114 3.68 -16.80 23.30
N ASN A 115 3.01 -15.67 23.46
CA ASN A 115 2.87 -15.01 24.75
C ASN A 115 1.47 -15.18 25.35
N ALA A 116 1.43 -15.18 26.68
CA ALA A 116 0.19 -15.05 27.44
C ALA A 116 -0.12 -13.55 27.65
N TYR A 117 -1.34 -13.13 27.34
CA TYR A 117 -1.81 -11.76 27.49
C TYR A 117 -2.92 -11.72 28.54
N GLY A 118 -2.70 -10.95 29.61
CA GLY A 118 -3.69 -10.78 30.69
C GLY A 118 -4.69 -9.63 30.48
N VAL A 119 -4.51 -8.84 29.42
CA VAL A 119 -5.37 -7.69 29.07
C VAL A 119 -5.69 -7.68 27.58
N PRO A 120 -6.85 -7.11 27.18
CA PRO A 120 -7.16 -6.93 25.77
C PRO A 120 -6.13 -6.05 25.05
N VAL A 121 -5.73 -6.48 23.85
CA VAL A 121 -4.90 -5.72 22.93
C VAL A 121 -5.81 -4.81 22.09
N SER A 122 -5.81 -3.52 22.40
CA SER A 122 -6.73 -2.52 21.82
C SER A 122 -6.05 -1.37 21.08
N ASN A 123 -4.72 -1.31 21.08
CA ASN A 123 -3.95 -0.27 20.38
C ASN A 123 -3.89 -0.46 18.86
N GLN A 124 -4.30 -1.62 18.37
CA GLN A 124 -4.25 -1.95 16.95
C GLN A 124 -5.42 -1.32 16.19
N LYS A 125 -5.10 -0.54 15.17
CA LYS A 125 -6.11 0.12 14.33
C LYS A 125 -6.46 -0.72 13.11
N ILE A 126 -7.66 -0.48 12.57
CA ILE A 126 -8.09 -1.05 11.29
C ILE A 126 -7.50 -0.17 10.19
N ALA A 127 -6.59 -0.72 9.40
CA ALA A 127 -5.93 -0.02 8.31
C ALA A 127 -6.85 0.06 7.08
N VAL A 128 -6.79 1.18 6.36
CA VAL A 128 -7.53 1.40 5.12
C VAL A 128 -6.56 1.28 3.95
N TYR A 129 -6.89 0.41 3.00
CA TYR A 129 -6.14 0.24 1.76
C TYR A 129 -7.04 0.49 0.54
N LEU A 130 -6.42 0.98 -0.52
CA LEU A 130 -6.96 0.92 -1.87
C LEU A 130 -6.11 -0.07 -2.67
N GLU A 131 -6.77 -0.98 -3.37
CA GLU A 131 -6.12 -1.91 -4.30
C GLU A 131 -6.52 -1.56 -5.73
N VAL A 132 -5.53 -1.57 -6.61
CA VAL A 132 -5.68 -1.35 -8.05
C VAL A 132 -4.95 -2.46 -8.78
N LYS A 133 -5.60 -3.10 -9.77
CA LYS A 133 -4.92 -4.06 -10.65
C LYS A 133 -4.49 -3.35 -11.93
N ASN A 134 -3.18 -3.36 -12.20
CA ASN A 134 -2.52 -2.72 -13.32
C ASN A 134 -2.69 -3.51 -14.64
N SER A 135 -3.91 -3.67 -15.13
CA SER A 135 -4.18 -4.37 -16.39
C SER A 135 -4.93 -3.49 -17.37
N LYS A 136 -4.87 -3.85 -18.66
CA LYS A 136 -5.51 -3.08 -19.74
C LYS A 136 -7.04 -3.06 -19.59
N GLU A 137 -7.61 -4.15 -19.11
CA GLU A 137 -9.05 -4.31 -18.84
C GLU A 137 -9.51 -3.33 -17.75
N ASN A 138 -8.62 -2.98 -16.83
CA ASN A 138 -8.84 -1.99 -15.78
C ASN A 138 -8.41 -0.58 -16.18
N ARG A 139 -8.27 -0.31 -17.49
CA ARG A 139 -7.85 0.98 -18.05
C ARG A 139 -6.45 1.44 -17.65
N LEU A 140 -5.63 0.50 -17.19
CA LEU A 140 -4.19 0.63 -16.97
C LEU A 140 -3.45 -0.29 -17.95
N GLY A 141 -2.49 -1.09 -17.47
CA GLY A 141 -1.76 -2.06 -18.29
C GLY A 141 -0.42 -1.55 -18.81
N LEU A 142 0.15 -0.57 -18.12
CA LEU A 142 1.48 -0.02 -18.36
C LEU A 142 2.32 -0.32 -17.12
N PRO A 143 3.59 -0.70 -17.23
CA PRO A 143 4.47 -0.80 -16.07
C PRO A 143 4.41 0.51 -15.25
N LEU A 144 4.22 0.39 -13.94
CA LEU A 144 4.14 1.55 -13.06
C LEU A 144 5.51 1.73 -12.40
N PRO A 145 6.15 2.91 -12.54
CA PRO A 145 7.39 3.16 -11.85
C PRO A 145 7.16 3.29 -10.34
N LYS A 146 8.15 2.85 -9.55
CA LYS A 146 8.26 3.17 -8.14
C LYS A 146 8.07 4.67 -7.92
N GLY A 147 7.28 5.02 -6.92
CA GLY A 147 6.98 6.41 -6.67
C GLY A 147 6.01 6.61 -5.52
N LYS A 148 5.76 7.88 -5.23
CA LYS A 148 4.83 8.30 -4.20
C LYS A 148 3.47 8.57 -4.83
N ILE A 149 2.43 7.93 -4.30
CA ILE A 149 1.04 8.14 -4.73
C ILE A 149 0.31 8.95 -3.67
N ARG A 150 -0.43 9.97 -4.11
CA ARG A 150 -1.29 10.81 -3.28
C ARG A 150 -2.72 10.62 -3.74
N VAL A 151 -3.61 10.38 -2.79
CA VAL A 151 -5.02 10.13 -3.08
C VAL A 151 -5.85 11.30 -2.56
N TYR A 152 -6.73 11.78 -3.43
CA TYR A 152 -7.67 12.84 -3.15
C TYR A 152 -9.08 12.32 -3.39
N LYS A 153 -10.04 12.85 -2.63
CA LYS A 153 -11.46 12.52 -2.78
C LYS A 153 -12.28 13.79 -2.74
N ALA A 154 -13.20 13.92 -3.68
CA ALA A 154 -14.20 14.97 -3.66
C ALA A 154 -15.08 14.87 -2.40
N ASP A 155 -15.18 15.96 -1.65
CA ASP A 155 -16.14 16.10 -0.56
C ASP A 155 -17.56 16.45 -1.08
N GLY A 156 -18.50 16.71 -0.17
CA GLY A 156 -19.88 17.07 -0.52
C GLY A 156 -20.02 18.38 -1.32
N SER A 157 -19.00 19.23 -1.33
CA SER A 157 -18.92 20.45 -2.15
C SER A 157 -18.32 20.21 -3.55
N GLY A 158 -17.76 19.03 -3.79
CA GLY A 158 -17.01 18.70 -5.01
C GLY A 158 -15.51 19.04 -4.92
N SER A 159 -15.04 19.62 -3.82
CA SER A 159 -13.63 19.96 -3.63
C SER A 159 -12.79 18.73 -3.32
N GLN A 160 -11.61 18.63 -3.94
CA GLN A 160 -10.70 17.49 -3.75
C GLN A 160 -9.94 17.62 -2.42
N GLN A 161 -10.22 16.71 -1.49
CA GLN A 161 -9.56 16.65 -0.19
C GLN A 161 -8.51 15.53 -0.16
N PHE A 162 -7.35 15.81 0.43
CA PHE A 162 -6.31 14.81 0.63
C PHE A 162 -6.75 13.74 1.63
N ILE A 163 -6.64 12.46 1.27
CA ILE A 163 -7.06 11.34 2.13
C ILE A 163 -5.97 10.31 2.42
N GLY A 164 -4.80 10.41 1.79
CA GLY A 164 -3.70 9.48 2.04
C GLY A 164 -2.55 9.61 1.03
N GLU A 165 -1.38 9.15 1.45
CA GLU A 165 -0.19 9.06 0.63
C GLU A 165 0.57 7.77 0.99
N ASP A 166 1.11 7.09 -0.01
CA ASP A 166 1.96 5.92 0.19
C ASP A 166 3.05 5.85 -0.89
N TRP A 167 4.02 4.95 -0.70
CA TRP A 167 4.99 4.59 -1.72
C TRP A 167 4.60 3.27 -2.38
N ILE A 168 4.67 3.23 -3.70
CA ILE A 168 4.52 2.01 -4.50
C ILE A 168 5.89 1.62 -5.06
N ASP A 169 6.11 0.32 -5.27
CA ASP A 169 7.31 -0.16 -5.95
C ASP A 169 7.12 -0.22 -7.47
N HIS A 170 8.19 -0.53 -8.20
CA HIS A 170 8.11 -0.86 -9.62
C HIS A 170 7.13 -2.03 -9.79
N THR A 171 5.98 -1.74 -10.40
CA THR A 171 4.91 -2.72 -10.54
C THR A 171 4.73 -3.07 -12.02
N PRO A 172 5.02 -4.32 -12.42
CA PRO A 172 4.83 -4.78 -13.79
C PRO A 172 3.37 -4.67 -14.27
N LYS A 173 3.19 -4.85 -15.58
CA LYS A 173 1.86 -5.04 -16.16
C LYS A 173 1.19 -6.28 -15.54
N ASP A 174 -0.12 -6.21 -15.38
CA ASP A 174 -1.05 -7.24 -14.89
C ASP A 174 -0.95 -7.56 -13.39
N GLU A 175 -0.03 -6.89 -12.68
CA GLU A 175 0.14 -7.00 -11.23
C GLU A 175 -0.76 -6.04 -10.43
N ARG A 176 -0.84 -6.26 -9.11
CA ARG A 176 -1.65 -5.43 -8.19
C ARG A 176 -0.79 -4.43 -7.43
N VAL A 177 -1.33 -3.23 -7.28
CA VAL A 177 -0.80 -2.18 -6.40
C VAL A 177 -1.73 -2.04 -5.20
N LYS A 178 -1.15 -2.10 -4.00
CA LYS A 178 -1.87 -1.86 -2.75
C LYS A 178 -1.34 -0.60 -2.10
N ILE A 179 -2.24 0.32 -1.77
CA ILE A 179 -1.91 1.66 -1.31
C ILE A 179 -2.54 1.88 0.06
N LYS A 180 -1.73 2.15 1.08
CA LYS A 180 -2.20 2.42 2.44
C LYS A 180 -2.65 3.87 2.57
N MET A 181 -3.93 4.08 2.88
CA MET A 181 -4.49 5.42 3.07
C MET A 181 -4.33 5.93 4.50
N GLY A 182 -4.24 5.01 5.46
CA GLY A 182 -4.18 5.34 6.88
C GLY A 182 -4.95 4.32 7.70
N ASN A 183 -5.64 4.80 8.73
CA ASN A 183 -6.45 3.97 9.62
C ASN A 183 -7.89 4.50 9.70
N ALA A 184 -8.85 3.60 9.78
CA ALA A 184 -10.24 3.96 9.97
C ALA A 184 -10.45 4.57 11.37
N PHE A 185 -11.21 5.66 11.42
CA PHE A 185 -11.55 6.34 12.67
C PHE A 185 -12.75 5.66 13.36
N ASP A 186 -13.85 5.47 12.60
CA ASP A 186 -15.11 4.91 13.12
C ASP A 186 -15.16 3.37 13.17
N LEU A 187 -14.03 2.70 12.93
CA LEU A 187 -13.92 1.25 13.06
C LEU A 187 -12.91 0.92 14.15
N VAL A 188 -13.34 0.15 15.15
CA VAL A 188 -12.52 -0.20 16.30
C VAL A 188 -12.38 -1.71 16.38
N GLY A 189 -11.14 -2.19 16.50
CA GLY A 189 -10.83 -3.60 16.68
C GLY A 189 -10.12 -3.83 18.01
N GLU A 190 -10.55 -4.85 18.74
CA GLU A 190 -9.99 -5.23 20.03
C GLU A 190 -9.81 -6.75 20.07
N ARG A 191 -8.62 -7.20 20.48
CA ARG A 191 -8.28 -8.62 20.55
C ARG A 191 -8.13 -9.04 22.02
N THR A 192 -8.78 -10.12 22.42
CA THR A 192 -8.70 -10.67 23.78
C THR A 192 -8.31 -12.14 23.71
N GLN A 193 -7.28 -12.52 24.47
CA GLN A 193 -6.89 -13.92 24.62
C GLN A 193 -7.89 -14.57 25.58
N LYS A 194 -8.66 -15.55 25.10
CA LYS A 194 -9.66 -16.25 25.92
C LYS A 194 -9.08 -17.47 26.62
N ASP A 195 -8.09 -18.11 26.01
CA ASP A 195 -7.41 -19.29 26.55
C ASP A 195 -5.97 -19.32 26.04
N PHE A 196 -5.04 -19.78 26.88
CA PHE A 196 -3.66 -20.01 26.52
C PHE A 196 -3.14 -21.23 27.27
N LYS A 197 -2.69 -22.24 26.53
CA LYS A 197 -2.19 -23.50 27.09
C LYS A 197 -0.88 -23.87 26.43
N LYS A 198 0.15 -24.05 27.24
CA LYS A 198 1.39 -24.70 26.82
C LYS A 198 1.27 -26.20 27.07
N LEU A 199 1.03 -26.97 26.00
CA LEU A 199 0.84 -28.42 26.07
C LEU A 199 2.16 -29.19 26.14
N ALA A 200 3.22 -28.65 25.52
CA ALA A 200 4.58 -29.20 25.56
C ALA A 200 5.61 -28.08 25.29
N SER A 201 6.91 -28.42 25.24
CA SER A 201 8.00 -27.44 25.05
C SER A 201 7.75 -26.46 23.89
N ASN A 202 7.22 -26.96 22.78
CA ASN A 202 6.96 -26.18 21.55
C ASN A 202 5.51 -26.29 21.06
N LEU A 203 4.58 -26.77 21.90
CA LEU A 203 3.19 -27.00 21.50
C LEU A 203 2.27 -26.12 22.32
N TYR A 204 1.52 -25.25 21.64
CA TYR A 204 0.65 -24.26 22.23
C TYR A 204 -0.76 -24.37 21.68
N GLU A 205 -1.75 -24.14 22.53
CA GLU A 205 -3.12 -23.88 22.13
C GLU A 205 -3.54 -22.51 22.62
N ILE A 206 -4.10 -21.72 21.72
CA ILE A 206 -4.47 -20.34 21.99
C ILE A 206 -5.84 -20.08 21.41
N GLU A 207 -6.71 -19.48 22.21
CA GLU A 207 -8.01 -18.98 21.77
C GLU A 207 -8.04 -17.47 21.79
N TRP A 208 -8.41 -16.89 20.66
CA TRP A 208 -8.54 -15.46 20.47
C TRP A 208 -10.00 -15.09 20.19
N GLU A 209 -10.48 -14.03 20.83
CA GLU A 209 -11.70 -13.30 20.45
C GLU A 209 -11.29 -11.92 19.92
N ILE A 210 -11.77 -11.57 18.72
CA ILE A 210 -11.60 -10.25 18.12
C ILE A 210 -12.97 -9.60 18.03
N SER A 211 -13.16 -8.50 18.77
CA SER A 211 -14.34 -7.66 18.71
C SER A 211 -14.12 -6.53 17.71
N LEU A 212 -14.97 -6.46 16.69
CA LEU A 212 -14.97 -5.40 15.70
C LEU A 212 -16.23 -4.55 15.87
N ARG A 213 -16.06 -3.25 16.04
CA ARG A 213 -17.15 -2.27 16.23
C ARG A 213 -17.16 -1.29 15.07
N ASN A 214 -18.33 -1.03 14.54
CA ASN A 214 -18.56 -0.14 13.40
C ASN A 214 -19.51 0.98 13.81
N HIS A 215 -18.97 2.20 13.92
CA HIS A 215 -19.71 3.43 14.24
C HIS A 215 -20.09 4.22 12.97
N LYS A 216 -20.11 3.53 11.82
CA LYS A 216 -20.56 4.12 10.55
C LYS A 216 -22.02 3.77 10.31
N SER A 217 -22.68 4.68 9.59
CA SER A 217 -24.06 4.53 9.12
C SER A 217 -24.24 3.45 8.05
N ALA A 218 -23.15 2.86 7.55
CA ALA A 218 -23.16 1.76 6.57
C ALA A 218 -22.41 0.54 7.11
N ALA A 219 -22.93 -0.66 6.81
CA ALA A 219 -22.25 -1.91 7.13
C ALA A 219 -20.91 -1.99 6.41
N GLN A 220 -19.90 -2.56 7.06
CA GLN A 220 -18.55 -2.72 6.55
C GLN A 220 -18.13 -4.17 6.64
N THR A 221 -17.25 -4.61 5.74
CA THR A 221 -16.55 -5.89 5.91
C THR A 221 -15.12 -5.60 6.30
N VAL A 222 -14.66 -6.19 7.41
CA VAL A 222 -13.28 -6.08 7.88
C VAL A 222 -12.57 -7.40 7.61
N THR A 223 -11.46 -7.33 6.88
CA THR A 223 -10.57 -8.45 6.66
C THR A 223 -9.64 -8.60 7.87
N VAL A 224 -9.70 -9.73 8.56
CA VAL A 224 -8.75 -10.04 9.64
C VAL A 224 -7.65 -10.92 9.06
N ILE A 225 -6.40 -10.49 9.21
CA ILE A 225 -5.21 -11.21 8.73
C ILE A 225 -4.38 -11.62 9.92
N GLU A 226 -4.24 -12.92 10.14
CA GLU A 226 -3.53 -13.49 11.29
C GLU A 226 -2.26 -14.21 10.84
N PRO A 227 -1.06 -13.68 11.15
CA PRO A 227 0.21 -14.31 10.79
C PRO A 227 0.55 -15.42 11.79
N VAL A 228 -0.02 -16.61 11.60
CA VAL A 228 0.17 -17.77 12.49
C VAL A 228 1.51 -18.47 12.16
N PRO A 229 2.52 -18.41 13.05
CA PRO A 229 3.84 -18.98 12.77
C PRO A 229 3.89 -20.49 13.00
N GLY A 230 4.95 -21.14 12.52
CA GLY A 230 5.18 -22.58 12.73
C GLY A 230 4.17 -23.47 12.00
N ASP A 231 4.10 -24.74 12.41
CA ASP A 231 3.04 -25.64 11.97
C ASP A 231 1.79 -25.36 12.81
N TRP A 232 0.65 -25.20 12.16
CA TRP A 232 -0.58 -24.86 12.86
C TRP A 232 -1.82 -25.53 12.28
N GLN A 233 -2.81 -25.69 13.15
CA GLN A 233 -4.15 -26.16 12.82
C GLN A 233 -5.19 -25.31 13.53
N VAL A 234 -6.23 -24.91 12.81
CA VAL A 234 -7.43 -24.32 13.43
C VAL A 234 -8.23 -25.44 14.07
N LEU A 235 -8.40 -25.39 15.39
CA LEU A 235 -9.19 -26.37 16.14
C LEU A 235 -10.67 -25.98 16.19
N ALA A 236 -10.95 -24.69 16.28
CA ALA A 236 -12.30 -24.14 16.30
C ALA A 236 -12.31 -22.74 15.69
N SER A 237 -13.42 -22.37 15.04
CA SER A 237 -13.59 -21.03 14.46
C SER A 237 -15.07 -20.69 14.38
N SER A 238 -15.44 -19.48 14.78
CA SER A 238 -16.82 -18.98 14.66
C SER A 238 -17.17 -18.53 13.24
N HIS A 239 -16.18 -18.30 12.39
CA HIS A 239 -16.35 -17.87 10.99
C HIS A 239 -15.57 -18.77 10.03
N GLN A 240 -16.00 -18.79 8.77
CA GLN A 240 -15.24 -19.42 7.69
C GLN A 240 -13.90 -18.73 7.54
N TYR A 241 -12.84 -19.52 7.42
CA TYR A 241 -11.47 -19.05 7.30
C TYR A 241 -10.85 -19.51 5.99
N GLU A 242 -9.85 -18.77 5.54
CA GLU A 242 -9.05 -19.10 4.37
C GLU A 242 -7.58 -19.15 4.78
N LYS A 243 -6.90 -20.25 4.48
CA LYS A 243 -5.43 -20.34 4.56
C LYS A 243 -4.85 -19.83 3.24
N ILE A 244 -4.63 -18.52 3.15
CA ILE A 244 -4.15 -17.87 1.92
C ILE A 244 -2.66 -18.12 1.67
N GLN A 245 -1.88 -18.38 2.73
CA GLN A 245 -0.45 -18.71 2.69
C GLN A 245 -0.12 -19.67 3.83
N ALA A 246 1.08 -20.27 3.81
CA ALA A 246 1.50 -21.26 4.81
C ALA A 246 1.33 -20.78 6.26
N HIS A 247 1.57 -19.49 6.52
CA HIS A 247 1.54 -18.85 7.84
C HIS A 247 0.57 -17.68 7.90
N THR A 248 -0.51 -17.71 7.12
CA THR A 248 -1.48 -16.60 7.09
C THR A 248 -2.90 -17.11 7.01
N LEU A 249 -3.65 -16.79 8.05
CA LEU A 249 -5.06 -17.07 8.19
C LEU A 249 -5.85 -15.79 7.89
N LYS A 250 -6.85 -15.90 7.03
CA LYS A 250 -7.69 -14.77 6.61
C LYS A 250 -9.15 -15.03 6.95
N TYR A 251 -9.80 -13.99 7.45
CA TYR A 251 -11.24 -13.93 7.64
C TYR A 251 -11.82 -12.71 6.97
N GLN A 252 -13.06 -12.82 6.48
CA GLN A 252 -13.88 -11.67 6.11
C GLN A 252 -15.03 -11.57 7.10
N ILE A 253 -15.02 -10.54 7.94
CA ILE A 253 -16.00 -10.36 9.00
C ILE A 253 -16.96 -9.23 8.62
N PRO A 254 -18.23 -9.53 8.27
CA PRO A 254 -19.23 -8.50 8.07
C PRO A 254 -19.60 -7.89 9.43
N VAL A 255 -19.48 -6.57 9.53
CA VAL A 255 -19.84 -5.78 10.71
C VAL A 255 -21.02 -4.88 10.33
N PRO A 256 -22.18 -5.02 10.99
CA PRO A 256 -23.36 -4.22 10.67
C PRO A 256 -23.11 -2.73 10.90
N LYS A 257 -23.93 -1.86 10.29
CA LYS A 257 -23.91 -0.41 10.58
C LYS A 257 -24.23 -0.18 12.06
N GLU A 258 -23.56 0.79 12.69
CA GLU A 258 -23.77 1.15 14.10
C GLU A 258 -23.81 -0.07 15.05
N GLY A 259 -22.93 -1.04 14.81
CA GLY A 259 -23.00 -2.35 15.47
C GLY A 259 -21.65 -3.03 15.64
N ALA A 260 -21.67 -4.27 16.08
CA ALA A 260 -20.47 -5.04 16.38
C ALA A 260 -20.56 -6.48 15.87
N ALA A 261 -19.40 -7.09 15.62
CA ALA A 261 -19.24 -8.50 15.31
C ALA A 261 -18.06 -9.07 16.10
N LYS A 262 -18.12 -10.37 16.42
CA LYS A 262 -17.06 -11.06 17.15
C LYS A 262 -16.57 -12.27 16.37
N LEU A 263 -15.27 -12.29 16.09
CA LEU A 263 -14.57 -13.47 15.60
C LEU A 263 -13.94 -14.19 16.79
N ALA A 264 -14.23 -15.48 16.97
CA ALA A 264 -13.57 -16.33 17.95
C ALA A 264 -12.92 -17.51 17.22
N TYR A 265 -11.66 -17.78 17.49
CA TYR A 265 -10.96 -18.92 16.91
C TYR A 265 -9.92 -19.48 17.86
N ARG A 266 -9.69 -20.78 17.75
CA ARG A 266 -8.69 -21.52 18.51
C ARG A 266 -7.72 -22.18 17.56
N VAL A 267 -6.43 -21.97 17.79
CA VAL A 267 -5.34 -22.57 17.00
C VAL A 267 -4.43 -23.39 17.89
N ARG A 268 -3.97 -24.52 17.35
CA ARG A 268 -2.85 -25.29 17.91
C ARG A 268 -1.61 -25.04 17.06
N ILE A 269 -0.49 -24.73 17.70
CA ILE A 269 0.74 -24.30 17.05
C ILE A 269 1.91 -25.11 17.56
N ARG A 270 2.75 -25.59 16.64
CA ARG A 270 4.00 -26.27 16.89
C ARG A 270 5.16 -25.47 16.28
N TYR A 271 6.14 -25.14 17.11
CA TYR A 271 7.39 -24.47 16.71
C TYR A 271 8.53 -25.45 16.47
#